data_AF-A0A8X8GSS7-F1
#
_entry.id   AF-A0A8X8GSS7-F1
#
_cell.length_a   1.000
_cell.length_b   1.000
_cell.length_c   1.000
_cell.angle_alpha   90.00
_cell.angle_beta   90.00
_cell.angle_gamma   90.00
#
_symmetry.space_group_name_H-M   'P 1'
#
loop_
_entity.id
_entity.type
_entity.pdbx_description
1 polymer ?
#
loop_
_entity_poly.entity_id
_entity_poly.type
_entity_poly.pdbx_seq_one_letter_code
_entity_poly.pdbx_strand_id
1 'polypeptide(L)'
;MYAVKKMNGEVLAKGSLLQELLELVVLKHIEYIESTTNVLIRLEKGYYKYLNQLSCIFKLSKEYAMTLEIDWDYIEIILDIYNQEDYISKENFIKIEEVESNE
;
A
#
# COMPACT_ATOMS: atom_id res chain seq x y z
N MET A 1 -11.35 -6.76 -11.80
CA MET A 1 -10.27 -7.34 -10.97
C MET A 1 -9.34 -6.20 -10.58
N TYR A 2 -8.54 -6.32 -9.53
CA TYR A 2 -7.57 -5.29 -9.12
C TYR A 2 -6.15 -5.84 -9.19
N ALA A 3 -5.18 -4.95 -9.48
CA ALA A 3 -3.77 -5.28 -9.44
C ALA A 3 -2.98 -4.19 -8.71
N VAL A 4 -1.99 -4.62 -7.92
CA VAL A 4 -0.96 -3.72 -7.39
C VAL A 4 0.33 -3.98 -8.14
N LYS A 5 0.92 -2.92 -8.68
CA LYS A 5 2.16 -2.97 -9.43
C LYS A 5 3.16 -1.99 -8.86
N LYS A 6 4.45 -2.33 -8.92
CA LYS A 6 5.49 -1.31 -8.77
C LYS A 6 5.48 -0.36 -9.96
N MET A 7 6.14 0.79 -9.81
CA MET A 7 6.29 1.77 -10.89
C MET A 7 7.02 1.22 -12.12
N ASN A 8 7.87 0.20 -11.97
CA ASN A 8 8.54 -0.50 -13.07
C ASN A 8 7.64 -1.52 -13.81
N GLY A 9 6.39 -1.70 -13.38
CA GLY A 9 5.42 -2.64 -13.95
C GLY A 9 5.41 -4.04 -13.32
N GLU A 10 6.31 -4.35 -12.39
CA GLU A 10 6.30 -5.61 -11.63
C GLU A 10 4.99 -5.75 -10.86
N VAL A 11 4.28 -6.88 -11.06
CA VAL A 11 3.03 -7.17 -10.36
C VAL A 11 3.33 -7.73 -8.99
N LEU A 12 2.90 -7.03 -7.94
CA LEU A 12 3.05 -7.47 -6.55
C LEU A 12 1.93 -8.40 -6.11
N ALA A 13 0.69 -8.08 -6.52
CA ALA A 13 -0.49 -8.85 -6.18
C ALA A 13 -1.62 -8.57 -7.18
N LYS A 14 -2.55 -9.53 -7.30
CA LYS A 14 -3.83 -9.39 -8.00
C LYS A 14 -4.93 -10.04 -7.17
N GLY A 15 -6.15 -9.51 -7.26
CA GLY A 15 -7.28 -10.05 -6.53
C GLY A 15 -8.61 -9.49 -7.05
N SER A 16 -9.70 -10.21 -6.78
CA SER A 16 -11.06 -9.72 -7.03
C SER A 16 -11.54 -8.76 -5.94
N LEU A 17 -11.02 -8.88 -4.72
CA LEU A 17 -11.39 -8.07 -3.56
C LEU A 17 -10.30 -7.04 -3.27
N LEU A 18 -10.64 -5.76 -3.41
CA LEU A 18 -9.71 -4.66 -3.15
C LEU A 18 -9.28 -4.59 -1.69
N GLN A 19 -10.19 -4.88 -0.76
CA GLN A 19 -9.90 -4.96 0.67
C GLN A 19 -8.73 -5.91 0.96
N GLU A 20 -8.83 -7.16 0.50
CA GLU A 20 -7.80 -8.19 0.74
C GLU A 20 -6.47 -7.81 0.06
N LEU A 21 -6.55 -7.16 -1.09
CA LEU A 21 -5.39 -6.68 -1.83
C LEU A 21 -4.64 -5.59 -1.05
N LEU A 22 -5.36 -4.61 -0.49
CA LEU A 22 -4.81 -3.56 0.36
C LEU A 22 -4.17 -4.16 1.61
N GLU A 23 -4.88 -5.06 2.30
CA GLU A 23 -4.37 -5.75 3.50
C GLU A 23 -3.06 -6.47 3.21
N LEU A 24 -3.03 -7.29 2.15
CA LEU A 24 -1.87 -8.09 1.77
C LEU A 24 -0.65 -7.22 1.47
N VAL A 25 -0.82 -6.19 0.63
CA VAL A 25 0.29 -5.35 0.17
C VAL A 25 0.84 -4.53 1.32
N VAL A 26 -0.03 -3.92 2.13
CA VAL A 26 0.38 -3.12 3.28
C VAL A 26 1.08 -3.97 4.33
N LEU A 27 0.55 -5.16 4.66
CA LEU A 27 1.16 -6.06 5.62
C LEU A 27 2.57 -6.47 5.19
N LYS A 28 2.72 -6.93 3.94
CA LYS A 28 4.04 -7.29 3.40
C LYS A 28 5.03 -6.13 3.42
N HIS A 29 4.54 -4.91 3.20
CA HIS A 29 5.38 -3.72 3.23
C HIS A 29 5.84 -3.37 4.65
N ILE A 30 4.94 -3.49 5.64
CA ILE A 30 5.29 -3.34 7.05
C ILE A 30 6.36 -4.37 7.44
N GLU A 31 6.16 -5.64 7.10
CA GLU A 31 7.13 -6.72 7.38
C GLU A 31 8.49 -6.47 6.72
N TYR A 32 8.50 -5.94 5.49
CA TYR A 32 9.73 -5.53 4.81
C TYR A 32 10.46 -4.42 5.55
N ILE A 33 9.77 -3.36 5.99
CA ILE A 33 10.38 -2.28 6.77
C ILE A 33 10.95 -2.82 8.08
N GLU A 34 10.17 -3.64 8.79
CA GLU A 34 10.58 -4.18 10.09
C GLU A 34 11.79 -5.11 9.99
N SER A 35 11.90 -5.88 8.91
CA SER A 35 13.02 -6.80 8.66
C SER A 35 14.28 -6.11 8.13
N THR A 36 14.15 -4.95 7.48
CA THR A 36 15.29 -4.21 6.90
C THR A 36 15.76 -3.04 7.75
N THR A 37 15.02 -2.68 8.80
CA THR A 37 15.39 -1.63 9.75
C THR A 37 15.48 -2.18 11.17
N ASN A 38 16.22 -1.49 12.04
CA ASN A 38 16.20 -1.77 13.48
C ASN A 38 15.42 -0.66 14.23
N VAL A 39 15.16 -0.87 15.52
CA VAL A 39 14.38 0.05 16.35
C VAL A 39 14.97 1.48 16.38
N LEU A 40 16.30 1.61 16.46
CA LEU A 40 16.96 2.93 16.51
C LEU A 40 16.76 3.68 15.20
N ILE A 41 16.97 3.01 14.05
CA ILE A 41 16.73 3.58 12.72
C ILE A 41 15.27 4.02 12.58
N ARG A 42 14.33 3.19 13.04
CA ARG A 42 12.90 3.51 12.96
C ARG A 42 12.52 4.73 13.79
N LEU A 43 13.13 4.90 14.96
CA LEU A 43 12.92 6.05 15.83
C LEU A 43 13.50 7.32 15.20
N GLU A 44 14.79 7.29 14.83
CA GLU A 44 15.52 8.46 14.31
C GLU A 44 14.94 8.98 13.00
N LYS A 45 14.55 8.08 12.09
CA LYS A 45 13.97 8.45 10.80
C LYS A 45 12.45 8.63 10.85
N GLY A 46 11.82 8.46 12.01
CA GLY A 46 10.37 8.66 12.17
C GLY A 46 9.48 7.60 11.51
N TYR A 47 9.98 6.39 11.24
CA TYR A 47 9.21 5.31 10.62
C TYR A 47 7.98 4.91 11.43
N TYR A 48 7.96 5.10 12.75
CA TYR A 48 6.76 4.79 13.54
C TYR A 48 5.53 5.58 13.12
N LYS A 49 5.71 6.82 12.66
CA LYS A 49 4.61 7.62 12.10
C LYS A 49 4.10 6.97 10.80
N TYR A 50 5.02 6.62 9.91
CA TYR A 50 4.70 5.99 8.63
C TYR A 50 4.04 4.61 8.81
N LEU A 51 4.61 3.75 9.66
CA LEU A 51 4.05 2.44 10.02
C LEU A 51 2.65 2.56 10.62
N ASN A 52 2.38 3.61 11.42
CA ASN A 52 1.04 3.87 11.94
C ASN A 52 0.05 4.22 10.83
N GLN A 53 0.45 5.06 9.86
CA GLN A 53 -0.41 5.39 8.71
C GLN A 53 -0.69 4.16 7.83
N LEU A 54 0.33 3.34 7.56
CA LEU A 54 0.17 2.05 6.88
C LEU A 54 -0.79 1.14 7.65
N SER A 55 -0.62 1.04 8.97
CA SER A 55 -1.51 0.25 9.83
C SER A 55 -2.96 0.76 9.78
N CYS A 56 -3.19 2.06 9.56
CA CYS A 56 -4.53 2.59 9.33
C CYS A 56 -5.12 2.09 8.00
N ILE A 57 -4.34 2.04 6.91
CA ILE A 57 -4.81 1.45 5.64
C ILE A 57 -5.18 -0.02 5.85
N PHE A 58 -4.34 -0.79 6.52
CA PHE A 58 -4.62 -2.20 6.81
C PHE A 58 -5.90 -2.36 7.62
N LYS A 59 -6.05 -1.59 8.70
CA LYS A 59 -7.19 -1.73 9.63
C LYS A 59 -8.51 -1.24 9.05
N LEU A 60 -8.47 -0.24 8.17
CA LEU A 60 -9.64 0.39 7.53
C LEU A 60 -9.78 -0.03 6.07
N SER A 61 -9.14 -1.14 5.68
CA SER A 61 -9.09 -1.65 4.29
C SER A 61 -10.49 -1.79 3.69
N LYS A 62 -11.46 -2.21 4.50
CA LYS A 62 -12.85 -2.40 4.10
C LYS A 62 -13.53 -1.05 3.80
N GLU A 63 -13.39 -0.09 4.70
CA GLU A 63 -13.94 1.26 4.54
C GLU A 63 -13.31 1.97 3.33
N TYR A 64 -12.00 1.79 3.11
CA TYR A 64 -11.32 2.26 1.92
C TYR A 64 -11.89 1.61 0.66
N ALA A 65 -12.03 0.28 0.62
CA ALA A 65 -12.59 -0.42 -0.53
C ALA A 65 -14.03 0.05 -0.84
N MET A 66 -14.88 0.17 0.18
CA MET A 66 -16.25 0.69 0.02
C MET A 66 -16.28 2.14 -0.50
N THR A 67 -15.31 2.97 -0.10
CA THR A 67 -15.20 4.35 -0.60
C THR A 67 -14.79 4.38 -2.07
N LEU A 68 -13.83 3.52 -2.45
CA LEU A 68 -13.32 3.43 -3.82
C LEU A 68 -14.32 2.85 -4.82
N GLU A 69 -15.28 2.04 -4.35
CA GLU A 69 -16.42 1.62 -5.16
C GLU A 69 -17.37 2.77 -5.52
N ILE A 70 -17.37 3.85 -4.72
CA ILE A 70 -18.19 5.05 -4.96
C ILE A 70 -17.40 6.08 -5.77
N ASP A 71 -16.14 6.30 -5.39
CA ASP A 71 -15.26 7.28 -6.02
C ASP A 71 -13.80 6.77 -6.01
N TRP A 72 -13.34 6.36 -7.19
CA TRP A 72 -12.01 5.80 -7.37
C TRP A 72 -10.89 6.81 -7.13
N ASP A 73 -11.15 8.12 -7.28
CA ASP A 73 -10.11 9.16 -7.13
C ASP A 73 -9.55 9.22 -5.69
N TYR A 74 -10.29 8.66 -4.71
CA TYR A 74 -9.81 8.47 -3.34
C TYR A 74 -8.60 7.53 -3.23
N ILE A 75 -8.25 6.79 -4.29
CA ILE A 75 -7.09 5.89 -4.31
C ILE A 75 -5.79 6.69 -4.08
N GLU A 76 -5.75 7.94 -4.53
CA GLU A 76 -4.61 8.83 -4.37
C GLU A 76 -4.26 9.04 -2.88
N ILE A 77 -5.24 9.04 -1.97
CA ILE A 77 -4.97 9.15 -0.53
C ILE A 77 -4.19 7.93 -0.03
N ILE A 78 -4.54 6.74 -0.50
CA ILE A 78 -3.85 5.50 -0.13
C ILE A 78 -2.43 5.50 -0.71
N LEU A 79 -2.29 5.92 -1.97
CA LEU A 79 -1.01 6.01 -2.66
C LEU A 79 -0.11 7.09 -2.04
N ASP A 80 -0.64 8.24 -1.64
CA ASP A 80 0.10 9.30 -0.93
C ASP A 80 0.60 8.82 0.43
N ILE A 81 -0.20 8.00 1.12
CA ILE A 81 0.24 7.41 2.39
C ILE A 81 1.34 6.38 2.13
N TYR A 82 1.17 5.47 1.16
CA TYR A 82 2.11 4.37 0.91
C TYR A 82 3.41 4.84 0.22
N ASN A 83 3.34 5.76 -0.73
CA ASN A 83 4.46 6.17 -1.57
C ASN A 83 5.18 7.41 -1.00
N GLN A 84 5.55 7.38 0.28
CA GLN A 84 6.27 8.48 0.91
C GLN A 84 7.79 8.35 0.68
N GLU A 85 8.35 9.24 -0.15
CA GLU A 85 9.79 9.22 -0.50
C GLU A 85 10.73 9.46 0.70
N ASP A 86 10.22 10.08 1.77
CA ASP A 86 10.95 10.27 3.02
C ASP A 86 11.27 8.93 3.71
N TYR A 87 10.49 7.88 3.45
CA TYR A 87 10.59 6.59 4.12
C TYR A 87 11.01 5.44 3.20
N ILE A 88 10.66 5.49 1.92
CA ILE A 88 10.97 4.43 0.96
C ILE A 88 11.50 4.99 -0.36
N SER A 89 12.32 4.21 -1.07
CA SER A 89 12.78 4.59 -2.40
C SER A 89 11.64 4.56 -3.43
N LYS A 90 11.74 5.40 -4.46
CA LYS A 90 10.77 5.44 -5.58
C LYS A 90 10.64 4.12 -6.32
N GLU A 91 11.67 3.28 -6.28
CA GLU A 91 11.64 1.92 -6.84
C GLU A 91 10.64 1.00 -6.12
N ASN A 92 10.33 1.31 -4.85
CA ASN A 92 9.36 0.59 -4.04
C ASN A 92 7.96 1.22 -4.09
N PHE A 93 7.78 2.31 -4.84
CA PHE A 93 6.46 2.90 -5.02
C PHE A 93 5.56 1.96 -5.80
N ILE A 94 4.27 2.01 -5.46
CA ILE A 94 3.24 1.20 -6.07
C ILE A 94 2.22 2.07 -6.79
N LYS A 95 1.47 1.42 -7.67
CA LYS A 95 0.19 1.88 -8.20
C LYS A 95 -0.83 0.77 -8.03
N ILE A 96 -2.09 1.17 -7.89
CA ILE A 96 -3.24 0.28 -7.79
C ILE A 96 -4.13 0.60 -8.98
N GLU A 97 -4.52 -0.42 -9.74
CA GLU A 97 -5.32 -0.25 -10.94
C GLU A 97 -6.43 -1.31 -11.02
N GLU A 98 -7.58 -0.89 -11.53
CA GLU A 98 -8.58 -1.81 -12.03
C GLU A 98 -8.06 -2.46 -13.32
N VAL A 99 -8.13 -3.78 -13.35
CA VAL A 99 -7.81 -4.59 -14.52
C VAL A 99 -9.07 -5.28 -15.00
N GLU A 100 -9.32 -5.17 -16.29
CA GLU A 100 -10.34 -5.96 -16.97
C GLU A 100 -10.03 -7.44 -16.77
N SER A 101 -11.04 -8.19 -16.35
CA SER A 101 -10.98 -9.64 -16.29
C SER A 101 -11.03 -10.14 -17.74
N ASN A 102 -9.89 -10.30 -18.39
CA ASN A 102 -9.84 -11.06 -19.63
C ASN A 102 -10.07 -12.54 -19.27
N GLU A 103 -11.29 -13.01 -19.51
CA GLU A 103 -11.61 -14.45 -19.60
C GLU A 103 -10.75 -15.14 -20.67
#